data_AF-U1JJM6-F1
#
_entry.id   AF-U1JJM6-F1
#
_cell.length_a   1.000
_cell.length_b   1.000
_cell.length_c   1.000
_cell.angle_alpha   90.00
_cell.angle_beta   90.00
_cell.angle_gamma   90.00
#
_symmetry.space_group_name_H-M   'P 1'
#
loop_
_entity.id
_entity.type
_entity.pdbx_description
1 polymer ?
#
loop_
_entity_poly.entity_id
_entity_poly.type
_entity_poly.pdbx_seq_one_letter_code
_entity_poly.pdbx_strand_id
1 'polypeptide(L)' 'METILHTPGHLPLERIDVWFQDEARFGQQNQTTRLWAATGSRPRAVKQQQFEYGYLFGAACPEN' A
#
# COMPACT_ATOMS: atom_id res chain seq x y z
N MET A 1 7.53 -17.22 3.80
CA MET A 1 8.36 -17.84 4.85
C MET A 1 9.58 -18.52 4.21
N GLU A 2 10.41 -17.79 3.47
CA GLU A 2 11.65 -18.34 2.87
C GLU A 2 12.91 -17.89 3.62
N THR A 3 12.85 -16.78 4.35
CA THR A 3 14.03 -16.14 4.96
C THR A 3 14.70 -16.96 6.06
N ILE A 4 13.96 -17.86 6.71
CA ILE A 4 14.48 -18.73 7.79
C ILE A 4 15.51 -19.74 7.26
N LEU A 5 15.46 -20.11 5.97
CA LEU A 5 16.36 -21.11 5.39
C LEU A 5 17.80 -20.62 5.21
N HIS A 6 18.04 -19.30 5.24
CA HIS A 6 19.37 -18.71 5.03
C HIS A 6 20.06 -18.26 6.33
N THR A 7 19.44 -18.49 7.48
CA THR A 7 20.03 -18.16 8.77
C THR A 7 21.23 -19.07 9.06
N PRO A 8 22.44 -18.52 9.30
CA PRO A 8 23.59 -19.34 9.67
C PRO A 8 23.35 -20.04 11.02
N GLY A 9 23.35 -21.37 11.04
CA GLY A 9 22.97 -22.17 12.22
C GLY A 9 23.88 -22.04 13.45
N HIS A 10 25.01 -21.35 13.36
CA HIS A 10 25.93 -21.08 14.48
C HIS A 10 25.70 -19.71 15.14
N LEU A 11 24.78 -18.89 14.61
CA LEU A 11 24.41 -17.62 15.21
C LEU A 11 23.27 -17.82 16.21
N PRO A 12 23.39 -17.31 17.44
CA PRO A 12 22.29 -17.35 18.40
C PRO A 12 21.16 -16.43 17.95
N LEU A 13 19.91 -16.84 18.21
CA LEU A 13 18.72 -16.12 17.75
C LEU A 13 18.63 -14.69 18.31
N GLU A 14 19.18 -14.44 19.51
CA GLU A 14 19.18 -13.09 20.12
C GLU A 14 20.10 -12.08 19.40
N ARG A 15 20.84 -12.51 18.38
CA ARG A 15 21.67 -11.65 17.53
C ARG A 15 21.09 -11.42 16.14
N ILE A 16 19.83 -11.81 15.93
CA ILE A 16 19.15 -11.72 14.65
C ILE A 16 17.98 -10.75 14.78
N ASP A 17 18.11 -9.59 14.13
CA ASP A 17 16.99 -8.65 14.01
C ASP A 17 16.09 -9.05 12.84
N VAL A 18 14.78 -9.11 13.10
CA VAL A 18 13.78 -9.37 12.05
C VAL A 18 13.21 -8.06 11.54
N TRP A 19 13.51 -7.73 10.29
CA TRP A 19 13.01 -6.54 9.63
C TRP A 19 11.86 -6.87 8.68
N PHE A 20 10.77 -6.12 8.80
CA PHE A 20 9.64 -6.17 7.89
C PHE A 20 9.73 -5.01 6.93
N GLN A 21 9.73 -5.30 5.63
CA GLN A 21 9.74 -4.29 4.57
C GLN A 21 8.39 -4.24 3.89
N ASP A 22 7.93 -3.03 3.55
CA ASP A 22 6.73 -2.83 2.75
C ASP A 22 6.83 -1.58 1.86
N GLU A 23 6.00 -1.55 0.82
CA GLU A 23 5.79 -0.41 -0.06
C GLU A 23 4.34 0.04 0.00
N ALA A 24 4.14 1.32 0.32
CA ALA A 24 2.82 1.93 0.34
C ALA A 24 2.72 3.06 -0.70
N ARG A 25 1.61 3.02 -1.46
CA ARG A 25 1.25 4.07 -2.44
C ARG A 25 0.19 4.97 -1.83
N PHE A 26 0.48 6.27 -1.79
CA PHE A 26 -0.42 7.29 -1.25
C PHE A 26 -0.81 8.28 -2.33
N GLY A 27 -2.09 8.54 -2.50
CA GLY A 27 -2.58 9.51 -3.49
C GLY A 27 -4.08 9.69 -3.36
N GLN A 28 -4.58 10.84 -3.81
CA GLN A 28 -6.00 11.13 -3.79
C GLN A 28 -6.67 10.53 -5.03
N GLN A 29 -7.54 9.56 -4.80
CA GLN A 29 -8.43 9.04 -5.83
C GLN A 29 -9.74 9.84 -5.83
N ASN A 30 -10.21 10.27 -7.01
CA ASN A 30 -11.49 10.97 -7.11
C ASN A 30 -12.64 10.03 -6.74
N GLN A 31 -13.57 10.55 -5.94
CA GLN A 31 -14.80 9.86 -5.60
C GLN A 31 -15.80 9.88 -6.77
N THR A 32 -16.82 9.04 -6.70
CA THR A 32 -17.93 9.06 -7.66
C THR A 32 -18.63 10.42 -7.63
N THR A 33 -18.64 11.13 -8.76
CA THR A 33 -19.32 12.42 -8.90
C THR A 33 -20.83 12.26 -8.69
N ARG A 34 -21.40 13.04 -7.77
CA ARG A 34 -22.86 13.15 -7.61
C ARG A 34 -23.38 14.26 -8.53
N LEU A 35 -24.39 13.94 -9.34
CA LEU A 35 -24.97 14.85 -10.32
C LEU A 35 -26.49 14.91 -10.11
N TRP A 36 -27.06 16.10 -10.23
CA TRP A 36 -28.50 16.27 -10.37
C TRP A 36 -28.89 16.04 -11.84
N ALA A 37 -29.99 15.33 -12.07
CA ALA A 37 -30.50 15.07 -13.40
C ALA A 37 -32.03 14.99 -13.38
N ALA A 38 -32.65 15.24 -14.52
CA ALA A 38 -34.09 15.15 -14.67
C ALA A 38 -34.59 13.72 -14.42
N THR A 39 -35.78 13.58 -13.83
CA THR A 39 -36.42 12.29 -13.59
C THR A 39 -36.57 11.51 -14.89
N GLY A 40 -36.18 10.22 -14.89
CA GLY A 40 -36.20 9.37 -16.08
C GLY A 40 -34.96 9.49 -16.98
N SER A 41 -34.03 10.40 -16.69
CA SER A 41 -32.76 10.51 -17.42
C SER A 41 -31.64 9.70 -16.76
N ARG A 42 -30.66 9.27 -17.57
CA ARG A 42 -29.45 8.56 -17.10
C ARG A 42 -28.21 9.43 -17.33
N PRO A 43 -27.82 10.30 -16.38
CA PRO A 43 -26.64 11.14 -16.52
C PRO A 43 -25.37 10.30 -16.57
N ARG A 44 -24.42 10.70 -17.42
CA ARG A 44 -23.08 10.09 -17.52
C ARG A 44 -22.04 11.13 -17.18
N ALA A 45 -21.11 10.76 -16.30
CA ALA A 45 -19.94 11.56 -15.98
C ALA A 45 -18.69 10.78 -16.40
N VAL A 46 -17.69 11.47 -16.93
CA VAL A 46 -16.38 10.87 -17.18
C VAL A 46 -15.70 10.71 -15.83
N LYS A 47 -15.36 9.47 -15.47
CA LYS A 47 -14.52 9.20 -14.30
C LYS A 47 -13.07 9.42 -14.69
N GLN A 48 -12.44 10.45 -14.14
CA GLN A 48 -11.00 10.60 -14.26
C GLN A 48 -10.32 9.41 -13.58
N GLN A 49 -9.41 8.75 -14.30
CA GLN A 49 -8.65 7.60 -13.81
C GLN A 49 -7.16 7.92 -13.62
N GLN A 50 -6.73 9.11 -14.04
CA GLN A 50 -5.36 9.59 -13.90
C GLN A 50 -5.22 10.29 -12.56
N PHE A 51 -4.36 9.73 -11.70
CA PHE A 51 -4.06 10.22 -10.36
C PHE A 51 -2.55 10.24 -10.16
N GLU A 52 -2.10 11.19 -9.36
CA GLU A 52 -0.73 11.24 -8.88
C GLU A 52 -0.61 10.45 -7.58
N TYR A 53 0.52 9.78 -7.41
CA TYR A 53 0.82 8.97 -6.24
C TYR A 53 2.23 9.27 -5.74
N GLY A 54 2.36 9.42 -4.43
CA GLY A 54 3.62 9.29 -3.72
C GLY A 54 3.87 7.84 -3.34
N TYR A 55 5.14 7.45 -3.36
CA TYR A 55 5.60 6.13 -2.95
C TYR A 55 6.36 6.26 -1.65
N LEU A 56 6.00 5.43 -0.66
CA LEU A 56 6.73 5.30 0.59
C LEU A 56 7.26 3.87 0.70
N PHE A 57 8.56 3.75 0.86
CA PHE A 57 9.24 2.49 1.14
C PHE A 57 9.74 2.55 2.57
N GLY A 58 9.42 1.54 3.35
CA GLY A 58 9.79 1.49 4.76
C GLY A 58 10.20 0.10 5.18
N ALA A 59 11.05 0.04 6.20
CA ALA A 59 11.31 -1.18 6.93
C ALA A 59 11.28 -0.91 8.43
N ALA A 60 10.74 -1.85 9.21
CA ALA A 60 10.64 -1.74 10.66
C ALA A 60 11.09 -3.04 11.34
N CYS A 61 11.81 -2.89 12.45
CA CYS A 61 12.11 -3.97 13.39
C CYS A 61 11.22 -3.77 14.64
N PRO A 62 10.40 -4.77 15.04
CA PRO A 62 9.51 -4.66 16.19
C PRO A 62 10.21 -4.79 17.55
N GLU A 63 11.45 -5.28 17.57
CA GLU A 63 12.23 -5.47 18.82
C GLU A 63 13.07 -4.25 19.22
N ASN A 64 12.91 -3.10 18.55
CA ASN A 64 13.57 -1.83 18.89
C ASN A 64 13.06 -1.20 20.20
#